data_AF-A0A7R9R2M0-F1
#
_entry.id   AF-A0A7R9R2M0-F1
#
_cell.length_a   1.000
_cell.length_b   1.000
_cell.length_c   1.000
_cell.angle_alpha   90.00
_cell.angle_beta   90.00
_cell.angle_gamma   90.00
#
_symmetry.space_group_name_H-M   'P 1'
#
loop_
_entity.id
_entity.type
_entity.pdbx_description
1 polymer ?
#
loop_
_entity_poly.entity_id
_entity_poly.type
_entity_poly.pdbx_seq_one_letter_code
_entity_poly.pdbx_strand_id
1 'polypeptide(L)'
;MYDLVENGWNAFRIETEFSNLLMFSDDWRISYVNKDFAVCPSYPEAVIVPKPIDDDCLASIASFRCLGRFPVLSYFHRTAKTVLLRSGQPMVGTNSKRCKDDEKLINTVLGSGKRGYIIETRTQNLAQLAR
;
A
#
# COMPACT_ATOMS: atom_id res chain seq x y z
N MET A 1 31.19 -27.27 13.56
CA MET A 1 30.09 -26.95 12.63
C MET A 1 28.97 -26.45 13.51
N TYR A 2 28.54 -25.20 13.38
CA TYR A 2 27.44 -24.68 14.20
C TYR A 2 26.13 -25.14 13.58
N ASP A 3 25.28 -25.80 14.36
CA ASP A 3 23.91 -26.08 13.93
C ASP A 3 23.15 -24.76 13.88
N LEU A 4 22.71 -24.37 12.68
CA LEU A 4 21.79 -23.26 12.50
C LEU A 4 20.45 -23.67 13.10
N VAL A 5 20.20 -23.24 14.34
CA VAL A 5 18.96 -23.52 15.08
C VAL A 5 17.76 -22.88 14.38
N GLU A 6 17.96 -21.74 13.69
CA GLU A 6 16.93 -21.07 12.88
C GLU A 6 17.51 -20.48 11.59
N ASN A 7 16.71 -20.52 10.52
CA ASN A 7 17.02 -19.89 9.25
C ASN A 7 16.42 -18.47 9.19
N GLY A 8 17.27 -17.45 9.39
CA GLY A 8 16.86 -16.05 9.39
C GLY A 8 16.20 -15.55 8.10
N TRP A 9 16.39 -16.23 6.96
CA TRP A 9 15.69 -15.90 5.71
C TRP A 9 14.17 -16.11 5.80
N ASN A 10 13.72 -16.97 6.72
CA ASN A 10 12.30 -17.23 6.96
C ASN A 10 11.74 -16.42 8.15
N ALA A 11 12.54 -15.52 8.75
CA ALA A 11 12.10 -14.73 9.90
C ALA A 11 10.91 -13.81 9.59
N PHE A 12 10.76 -13.41 8.33
CA PHE A 12 9.62 -12.65 7.85
C PHE A 12 8.93 -13.38 6.70
N ARG A 13 7.63 -13.62 6.85
CA ARG A 13 6.76 -14.15 5.81
C ARG A 13 5.46 -13.38 5.80
N ILE A 14 5.10 -12.83 4.64
CA ILE A 14 3.91 -12.00 4.50
C ILE A 14 2.63 -12.75 4.85
N GLU A 15 2.58 -14.06 4.60
CA GLU A 15 1.43 -14.91 4.94
C GLU A 15 1.25 -15.02 6.45
N THR A 16 2.35 -15.07 7.22
CA THR A 16 2.32 -15.10 8.67
C THR A 16 1.82 -13.76 9.22
N GLU A 17 2.36 -12.64 8.72
CA GLU A 17 1.92 -11.29 9.13
C GLU A 17 0.46 -11.03 8.77
N PHE A 18 0.03 -11.48 7.58
CA PHE A 18 -1.34 -11.37 7.14
C PHE A 18 -2.29 -12.24 7.97
N SER A 19 -1.88 -13.46 8.35
CA SER A 19 -2.66 -14.32 9.24
C SER A 19 -2.91 -13.64 10.60
N ASN A 20 -1.90 -12.95 11.14
CA ASN A 20 -2.05 -12.16 12.35
C ASN A 20 -3.03 -10.99 12.17
N LEU A 21 -3.02 -10.32 11.00
CA LEU A 21 -3.95 -9.25 10.66
C LEU A 21 -5.41 -9.75 10.59
N LEU A 22 -5.63 -10.93 9.98
CA LEU A 22 -6.96 -11.54 9.81
C LEU A 22 -7.67 -11.81 11.14
N MET A 23 -6.92 -12.02 12.23
CA MET A 23 -7.50 -12.12 13.58
C MET A 23 -8.20 -10.84 14.04
N PHE A 24 -7.93 -9.70 13.39
CA PHE A 24 -8.42 -8.38 13.80
C PHE A 24 -9.26 -7.65 12.74
N SER A 25 -9.17 -8.02 11.46
CA SER A 25 -9.91 -7.43 10.35
C SER A 25 -9.90 -8.36 9.12
N ASP A 26 -11.05 -8.52 8.46
CA ASP A 26 -11.22 -9.21 7.17
C ASP A 26 -11.33 -8.22 5.98
N ASP A 27 -10.92 -6.97 6.18
CA ASP A 27 -11.03 -5.90 5.18
C ASP A 27 -9.83 -5.86 4.20
N TRP A 28 -8.87 -6.78 4.36
CA TRP A 28 -7.58 -6.79 3.66
C TRP A 28 -7.35 -8.11 2.92
N ARG A 29 -6.52 -8.07 1.88
CA ARG A 29 -6.05 -9.26 1.15
C ARG A 29 -4.57 -9.13 0.79
N ILE A 30 -3.92 -10.28 0.60
CA ILE A 30 -2.64 -10.32 -0.11
C ILE A 30 -2.94 -10.19 -1.62
N SER A 31 -2.19 -9.31 -2.28
CA SER A 31 -2.14 -9.20 -3.73
C SER A 31 -0.75 -9.63 -4.22
N TYR A 32 -0.72 -10.36 -5.33
CA TYR A 32 0.49 -10.72 -6.07
C TYR A 32 0.59 -9.95 -7.39
N VAL A 33 -0.09 -8.79 -7.49
CA VAL A 33 -0.06 -7.92 -8.68
C VAL A 33 1.37 -7.53 -9.08
N ASN A 34 2.29 -7.51 -8.10
CA ASN A 34 3.68 -7.16 -8.32
C ASN A 34 4.63 -8.37 -8.42
N LYS A 35 4.10 -9.56 -8.73
CA LYS A 35 4.93 -10.73 -9.03
C LYS A 35 5.94 -10.40 -10.12
N ASP A 36 7.15 -10.94 -9.99
CA ASP A 36 8.29 -10.67 -10.88
C ASP A 36 8.65 -9.17 -10.95
N PHE A 37 8.20 -8.38 -9.96
CA PHE A 37 8.41 -6.94 -9.83
C PHE A 37 7.86 -6.11 -11.01
N ALA A 38 6.87 -6.63 -11.72
CA ALA A 38 6.39 -6.09 -13.00
C ALA A 38 5.67 -4.72 -12.90
N VAL A 39 5.00 -4.45 -11.77
CA VAL A 39 4.19 -3.23 -11.60
C VAL A 39 4.95 -2.13 -10.86
N CYS A 40 5.77 -2.50 -9.89
CA CYS A 40 6.61 -1.61 -9.11
C CYS A 40 7.92 -2.32 -8.74
N PRO A 41 9.02 -2.05 -9.47
CA PRO A 41 10.34 -2.67 -9.24
C PRO A 41 10.91 -2.50 -7.83
N SER A 42 10.41 -1.50 -7.10
CA SER A 42 10.89 -1.12 -5.76
C SER A 42 10.00 -1.60 -4.60
N TYR A 43 8.94 -2.37 -4.90
CA TYR A 43 8.07 -3.01 -3.92
C TYR A 43 8.34 -4.52 -3.84
N PRO A 44 7.95 -5.19 -2.74
CA PRO A 44 7.94 -6.65 -2.69
C PRO A 44 6.97 -7.24 -3.72
N GLU A 45 7.14 -8.52 -4.04
CA GLU A 45 6.26 -9.22 -4.99
C GLU A 45 4.82 -9.37 -4.49
N ALA A 46 4.67 -9.54 -3.17
CA ALA A 46 3.40 -9.65 -2.49
C ALA A 46 3.18 -8.44 -1.56
N VAL A 47 1.98 -7.88 -1.58
CA VAL A 47 1.60 -6.70 -0.79
C VAL A 47 0.22 -6.87 -0.17
N ILE A 48 -0.04 -6.19 0.94
CA ILE A 48 -1.36 -6.19 1.59
C ILE A 48 -2.12 -4.92 1.17
N VAL A 49 -3.33 -5.13 0.64
CA VAL A 49 -4.21 -4.11 0.08
C VAL A 49 -5.66 -4.30 0.55
N PRO A 50 -6.54 -3.29 0.42
CA PRO A 50 -7.94 -3.45 0.79
C PRO A 50 -8.62 -4.52 -0.08
N LYS A 51 -9.39 -5.40 0.55
CA LYS A 51 -10.07 -6.54 -0.08
C LYS A 51 -10.95 -6.16 -1.30
N PRO A 52 -11.69 -5.03 -1.32
CA PRO A 52 -12.51 -4.63 -2.46
C PRO A 52 -11.75 -4.05 -3.68
N ILE A 53 -10.44 -3.85 -3.57
CA ILE A 53 -9.61 -3.33 -4.65
C ILE A 53 -8.97 -4.52 -5.37
N ASP A 54 -9.27 -4.71 -6.65
CA ASP A 54 -8.72 -5.79 -7.49
C ASP A 54 -7.34 -5.40 -8.07
N ASP A 55 -6.67 -6.36 -8.69
CA ASP A 55 -5.30 -6.17 -9.21
C ASP A 55 -5.25 -5.25 -10.44
N ASP A 56 -6.33 -5.17 -11.23
CA ASP A 56 -6.44 -4.24 -12.37
C ASP A 56 -6.51 -2.79 -11.88
N CYS A 57 -7.32 -2.51 -10.84
CA CYS A 57 -7.31 -1.24 -10.13
C CYS A 57 -5.90 -0.91 -9.62
N LEU A 58 -5.18 -1.86 -9.02
CA LEU A 58 -3.81 -1.61 -8.53
C LEU A 58 -2.84 -1.25 -9.65
N ALA A 59 -2.91 -1.90 -10.81
CA ALA A 59 -2.08 -1.57 -11.97
C ALA A 59 -2.38 -0.16 -12.53
N SER A 60 -3.66 0.23 -12.55
CA SER A 60 -4.11 1.59 -12.89
C SER A 60 -3.55 2.63 -11.89
N ILE A 61 -3.61 2.33 -10.58
CA ILE A 61 -3.07 3.19 -9.53
C ILE A 61 -1.55 3.30 -9.62
N ALA A 62 -0.85 2.20 -9.88
CA ALA A 62 0.60 2.19 -10.04
C ALA A 62 1.03 3.13 -11.16
N SER A 63 0.32 3.12 -12.29
CA SER A 63 0.57 4.04 -13.41
C SER A 63 0.36 5.52 -13.06
N PHE A 64 -0.47 5.80 -12.05
CA PHE A 64 -0.72 7.15 -11.54
C PHE A 64 0.21 7.56 -10.40
N ARG A 65 0.95 6.64 -9.78
CA ARG A 65 1.82 6.90 -8.62
C ARG A 65 3.27 6.90 -9.04
N CYS A 66 4.05 7.84 -8.51
CA CYS A 66 5.47 7.94 -8.84
C CYS A 66 6.20 6.61 -8.57
N LEU A 67 6.98 6.15 -9.56
CA LEU A 67 7.69 4.88 -9.57
C LEU A 67 6.81 3.62 -9.39
N GLY A 68 5.51 3.70 -9.68
CA GLY A 68 4.59 2.57 -9.50
C GLY A 68 4.20 2.32 -8.03
N ARG A 69 4.62 3.18 -7.10
CA ARG A 69 4.47 2.93 -5.65
C ARG A 69 3.05 3.25 -5.17
N PHE A 70 2.10 2.38 -5.47
CA PHE A 70 0.70 2.50 -5.04
C PHE A 70 0.53 2.36 -3.52
N PRO A 71 -0.57 2.84 -2.92
CA PRO A 71 -0.79 2.72 -1.48
C PRO A 71 -0.86 1.25 -1.02
N VAL A 72 0.01 0.88 -0.07
CA VAL A 72 0.05 -0.45 0.54
C VAL A 72 0.01 -0.37 2.07
N LEU A 73 -0.58 -1.37 2.71
CA LEU A 73 -0.63 -1.45 4.17
C LEU A 73 0.79 -1.59 4.74
N SER A 74 1.12 -0.74 5.72
CA SER A 74 2.42 -0.75 6.42
C SER A 74 2.27 -1.06 7.90
N TYR A 75 1.16 -0.64 8.51
CA TYR A 75 0.86 -0.94 9.90
C TYR A 75 -0.65 -0.93 10.17
N PHE A 76 -1.08 -1.80 11.08
CA PHE A 76 -2.45 -1.88 11.57
C PHE A 76 -2.48 -1.78 13.10
N HIS A 77 -3.14 -0.75 13.62
CA HIS A 77 -3.28 -0.55 15.06
C HIS A 77 -4.48 -1.36 15.58
N ARG A 78 -4.20 -2.43 16.33
CA ARG A 78 -5.19 -3.45 16.72
C ARG A 78 -6.37 -2.92 17.52
N THR A 79 -6.13 -2.03 18.47
CA THR A 79 -7.16 -1.51 19.39
C THR A 79 -8.04 -0.46 18.72
N ALA A 80 -7.43 0.53 18.05
CA ALA A 80 -8.17 1.62 17.41
C ALA A 80 -8.70 1.27 16.02
N LYS A 81 -8.26 0.14 15.43
CA LYS A 81 -8.60 -0.29 14.07
C LYS A 81 -8.25 0.78 13.03
N THR A 82 -7.14 1.46 13.23
CA THR A 82 -6.59 2.47 12.31
C THR A 82 -5.37 1.91 11.59
N VAL A 83 -5.07 2.45 10.40
CA VAL A 83 -3.99 1.93 9.56
C VAL A 83 -3.04 3.03 9.12
N LEU A 84 -1.80 2.63 8.87
CA LEU A 84 -0.82 3.43 8.15
C LEU A 84 -0.61 2.79 6.77
N LEU A 85 -0.86 3.58 5.74
CA LEU A 85 -0.48 3.27 4.38
C LEU A 85 0.78 4.03 4.00
N ARG A 86 1.54 3.49 3.05
CA ARG A 86 2.65 4.20 2.40
C ARG A 86 2.50 4.13 0.89
N SER A 87 2.94 5.16 0.18
CA SER A 87 2.89 5.24 -1.29
C SER A 87 3.94 6.21 -1.82
N GLY A 88 4.10 6.28 -3.15
CA GLY A 88 4.68 7.44 -3.83
C GLY A 88 3.69 8.59 -3.97
N GLN A 89 4.17 9.76 -4.40
CA GLN A 89 3.31 10.90 -4.73
C GLN A 89 2.36 10.54 -5.90
N PRO A 90 1.13 11.10 -5.94
CA PRO A 90 0.28 11.03 -7.11
C PRO A 90 0.82 11.92 -8.25
N MET A 91 0.73 11.45 -9.49
CA MET A 91 1.23 12.13 -10.70
C MET A 91 0.14 13.04 -11.30
N VAL A 92 -0.34 14.00 -10.49
CA VAL A 92 -1.43 14.92 -10.86
C VAL A 92 -1.03 15.85 -12.02
N GLY A 93 0.25 16.23 -12.09
CA GLY A 93 0.78 17.16 -13.07
C GLY A 93 0.08 18.53 -13.08
N THR A 94 0.33 19.32 -14.12
CA THR A 94 -0.25 20.67 -14.27
C THR A 94 -1.74 20.68 -14.60
N ASN A 95 -2.26 19.57 -15.13
CA ASN A 95 -3.65 19.45 -15.58
C ASN A 95 -4.58 18.91 -14.47
N SER A 96 -4.09 18.79 -13.23
CA SER A 96 -4.84 18.25 -12.10
C SER A 96 -5.47 16.88 -12.42
N LYS A 97 -4.69 15.99 -13.05
CA LYS A 97 -5.14 14.63 -13.39
C LYS A 97 -5.60 13.91 -12.12
N ARG A 98 -6.66 13.13 -12.28
CA ARG A 98 -7.26 12.31 -11.21
C ARG A 98 -7.29 10.85 -11.63
N CYS A 99 -7.14 9.96 -10.66
CA CYS A 99 -7.27 8.53 -10.86
C CYS A 99 -8.44 8.01 -10.00
N LYS A 100 -9.50 7.53 -10.67
CA LYS A 100 -10.69 7.03 -9.98
C LYS A 100 -10.38 5.83 -9.09
N ASP A 101 -9.48 4.94 -9.54
CA ASP A 101 -9.08 3.78 -8.76
C ASP A 101 -8.25 4.18 -7.52
N ASP A 102 -7.39 5.20 -7.64
CA ASP A 102 -6.59 5.70 -6.51
C ASP A 102 -7.52 6.30 -5.45
N GLU A 103 -8.49 7.11 -5.87
CA GLU A 103 -9.51 7.67 -4.99
C GLU A 103 -10.38 6.59 -4.35
N LYS A 104 -10.78 5.57 -5.12
CA LYS A 104 -11.55 4.41 -4.64
C LYS A 104 -10.77 3.67 -3.55
N LEU A 105 -9.48 3.43 -3.72
CA LEU A 105 -8.63 2.78 -2.72
C LEU A 105 -8.61 3.60 -1.42
N ILE A 106 -8.30 4.90 -1.51
CA ILE A 106 -8.23 5.77 -0.33
C ILE A 106 -9.59 5.82 0.39
N ASN A 107 -10.70 5.96 -0.35
CA ASN A 107 -12.04 6.00 0.22
C ASN A 107 -12.45 4.68 0.89
N THR A 108 -12.04 3.55 0.31
CA THR A 108 -12.28 2.22 0.89
C THR A 108 -11.62 2.08 2.26
N VAL A 109 -10.40 2.61 2.42
CA VAL A 109 -9.66 2.55 3.68
C VAL A 109 -10.19 3.53 4.71
N LEU A 110 -10.59 4.74 4.30
CA LEU A 110 -11.20 5.71 5.20
C LEU A 110 -12.53 5.21 5.76
N GLY A 111 -13.38 4.66 4.89
CA GLY A 111 -14.74 4.25 5.23
C GLY A 111 -15.71 5.45 5.34
N SER A 112 -17.01 5.14 5.35
CA SER A 112 -18.05 6.17 5.34
C SER A 112 -18.05 7.01 6.62
N GLY A 113 -18.14 8.34 6.46
CA GLY A 113 -18.25 9.30 7.56
C GLY A 113 -16.98 9.52 8.38
N LYS A 114 -15.86 8.89 8.01
CA LYS A 114 -14.57 9.02 8.70
C LYS A 114 -13.62 9.95 7.94
N ARG A 115 -12.66 10.53 8.66
CA ARG A 115 -11.58 11.34 8.11
C ARG A 115 -10.24 10.68 8.42
N GLY A 116 -9.28 10.92 7.55
CA GLY A 116 -7.89 10.51 7.74
C GLY A 116 -6.95 11.62 7.27
N TYR A 117 -5.65 11.32 7.33
CA TYR A 117 -4.60 12.27 7.00
C TYR A 117 -3.76 11.73 5.87
N ILE A 118 -3.47 12.59 4.89
CA ILE A 118 -2.39 12.37 3.93
C ILE A 118 -1.22 13.22 4.42
N ILE A 119 -0.15 12.56 4.86
CA ILE A 119 1.04 13.23 5.37
C ILE A 119 2.08 13.23 4.25
N GLU A 120 2.19 14.37 3.57
CA GLU A 120 3.28 14.65 2.64
C GLU A 120 4.50 15.10 3.46
N THR A 121 5.62 14.38 3.31
CA THR A 121 6.81 14.60 4.14
C THR A 121 7.71 15.71 3.60
N ARG A 122 7.46 16.19 2.38
CA ARG A 122 8.17 17.33 1.78
C ARG A 122 7.56 18.66 2.21
N THR A 123 8.33 19.73 2.03
CA THR A 123 7.80 21.09 2.14
C THR A 123 6.75 21.35 1.07
N GLN A 124 5.82 22.27 1.34
CA GLN A 124 4.72 22.62 0.42
C GLN A 124 5.24 23.01 -0.97
N ASN A 125 6.32 23.79 -1.04
CA ASN A 125 6.90 24.22 -2.31
C ASN A 125 7.41 23.02 -3.13
N LEU A 126 8.11 22.07 -2.51
CA LEU A 126 8.61 20.88 -3.22
C LEU A 126 7.47 19.93 -3.62
N ALA A 127 6.41 19.84 -2.80
CA ALA A 127 5.22 19.07 -3.12
C ALA A 127 4.45 19.65 -4.31
N GLN A 128 4.43 20.98 -4.49
CA GLN A 128 3.77 21.63 -5.64
C GLN A 128 4.57 21.49 -6.95
N LEU A 129 5.89 21.33 -6.85
CA LEU A 129 6.76 21.09 -8.00
C LEU A 129 6.80 19.62 -8.45
N ALA A 130 6.18 18.73 -7.67
CA ALA A 130 6.05 17.32 -7.96
C ALA A 130 5.32 17.10 -9.30
N ARG A 131 6.05 16.59 -10.29
CA ARG A 131 5.52 16.19 -11.60
C ARG A 131 5.36 14.69 -11.67
#